data_AF-A0A1F9YRE0-F1
#
_entry.id   AF-A0A1F9YRE0-F1
#
_cell.length_a   1.000
_cell.length_b   1.000
_cell.length_c   1.000
_cell.angle_alpha   90.00
_cell.angle_beta   90.00
_cell.angle_gamma   90.00
#
_symmetry.space_group_name_H-M   'P 1'
#
loop_
_entity.id
_entity.type
_entity.pdbx_description
1 polymer ?
#
loop_
_entity_poly.entity_id
_entity_poly.type
_entity_poly.pdbx_seq_one_letter_code
_entity_poly.pdbx_strand_id
1 'polypeptide(L)'
;MVSESIEIRSPRDLVQALAKAKKIEEAFEEVLHWRGFLTIEDPETGRLLGRLVRDSETHEHLVASLIRMVEPFAPTRLEAQSAPIVIDGDDEVQFLQKLLEGEDLAYYVYSSILDALVHLDHQSVGGEHNATEMRRMLGELVSAERRHRELVSRLLSARRPS
;
A
#
# COMPACT_ATOMS: atom_id res chain seq x y z
N MET A 1 -13.42 9.67 -5.58
CA MET A 1 -13.61 8.29 -5.07
C MET A 1 -14.17 8.37 -3.67
N VAL A 2 -15.19 7.59 -3.34
CA VAL A 2 -15.67 7.49 -1.96
C VAL A 2 -14.60 6.71 -1.20
N SER A 3 -13.88 7.35 -0.29
CA SER A 3 -12.98 6.64 0.63
C SER A 3 -13.86 5.75 1.50
N GLU A 4 -13.96 4.46 1.17
CA GLU A 4 -14.50 3.47 2.10
C GLU A 4 -13.71 3.60 3.40
N SER A 5 -14.40 3.99 4.49
CA SER A 5 -13.79 4.04 5.80
C SER A 5 -13.36 2.63 6.17
N ILE A 6 -12.06 2.41 6.35
CA ILE A 6 -11.53 1.13 6.82
C ILE A 6 -11.82 1.05 8.31
N GLU A 7 -12.81 0.26 8.68
CA GLU A 7 -13.17 0.04 10.07
C GLU A 7 -12.62 -1.30 10.54
N ILE A 8 -11.65 -1.26 11.46
CA ILE A 8 -10.97 -2.44 11.99
C ILE A 8 -11.38 -2.61 13.45
N ARG A 9 -12.26 -3.58 13.71
CA ARG A 9 -12.78 -3.87 15.06
C ARG A 9 -12.40 -5.26 15.55
N SER A 10 -11.87 -6.10 14.67
CA SER A 10 -11.52 -7.48 14.95
C SER A 10 -10.23 -7.90 14.22
N PRO A 11 -9.56 -8.97 14.66
CA PRO A 11 -8.43 -9.53 13.93
C PRO A 11 -8.80 -9.95 12.50
N ARG A 12 -10.06 -10.31 12.23
CA ARG A 12 -10.52 -10.59 10.86
C ARG A 12 -10.48 -9.33 10.00
N ASP A 13 -10.98 -8.21 10.49
CA ASP A 13 -10.95 -6.94 9.75
C ASP A 13 -9.51 -6.48 9.51
N LEU A 14 -8.63 -6.72 10.48
CA LEU A 14 -7.20 -6.44 10.36
C LEU A 14 -6.55 -7.26 9.24
N VAL A 15 -6.82 -8.57 9.16
CA VAL A 15 -6.30 -9.39 8.05
C VAL A 15 -6.91 -8.96 6.71
N GLN A 16 -8.18 -8.55 6.66
CA GLN A 16 -8.79 -8.02 5.44
C GLN A 16 -8.12 -6.73 4.97
N ALA A 17 -7.83 -5.80 5.90
CA ALA A 17 -7.13 -4.57 5.59
C ALA A 17 -5.70 -4.84 5.10
N LEU A 18 -4.98 -5.78 5.74
CA LEU A 18 -3.65 -6.21 5.30
C LEU A 18 -3.68 -6.93 3.94
N ALA A 19 -4.69 -7.75 3.68
CA ALA A 19 -4.86 -8.39 2.37
C ALA A 19 -5.16 -7.36 1.27
N LYS A 20 -5.93 -6.30 1.58
CA LYS A 20 -6.11 -5.16 0.68
C LYS A 20 -4.79 -4.43 0.44
N ALA A 21 -3.99 -4.19 1.48
CA ALA A 21 -2.67 -3.60 1.34
C ALA A 21 -1.75 -4.42 0.43
N LYS A 22 -1.70 -5.74 0.62
CA LYS A 22 -0.92 -6.65 -0.22
C LYS A 22 -1.30 -6.54 -1.71
N LYS A 23 -2.59 -6.47 -2.02
CA LYS A 23 -3.07 -6.28 -3.40
C LYS A 23 -2.67 -4.94 -4.01
N ILE A 24 -2.50 -3.89 -3.19
CA ILE A 24 -1.99 -2.60 -3.66
C ILE A 24 -0.53 -2.76 -4.07
N GLU A 25 0.28 -3.41 -3.24
CA GLU A 25 1.69 -3.68 -3.57
C GLU A 25 1.84 -4.54 -4.83
N GLU A 26 1.06 -5.61 -4.94
CA GLU A 26 1.03 -6.44 -6.16
C GLU A 26 0.69 -5.62 -7.41
N ALA A 27 -0.24 -4.66 -7.31
CA ALA A 27 -0.58 -3.77 -8.42
C ALA A 27 0.59 -2.84 -8.81
N PHE A 28 1.38 -2.37 -7.84
CA PHE A 28 2.60 -1.60 -8.12
C PHE A 28 3.69 -2.45 -8.77
N GLU A 29 3.85 -3.71 -8.37
CA GLU A 29 4.79 -4.63 -9.02
C GLU A 29 4.40 -4.90 -10.48
N GLU A 30 3.11 -5.02 -10.77
CA GLU A 30 2.57 -5.19 -12.12
C GLU A 30 2.86 -3.97 -13.03
N VAL A 31 3.04 -2.76 -12.48
CA VAL A 31 3.44 -1.57 -13.24
C VAL A 31 4.77 -1.78 -13.98
N LEU A 32 5.69 -2.61 -13.48
CA LEU A 32 6.92 -2.94 -14.25
C LEU A 32 6.63 -3.67 -15.55
N HIS A 33 5.58 -4.49 -15.59
CA HIS A 33 5.21 -5.24 -16.78
C HIS A 33 4.65 -4.29 -17.86
N TRP A 34 4.13 -3.13 -17.46
CA TRP A 34 3.70 -2.04 -18.34
C TRP A 34 4.85 -1.18 -18.90
N ARG A 35 6.08 -1.26 -18.36
CA ARG A 35 7.26 -0.60 -18.96
C ARG A 35 7.58 -1.12 -20.37
N GLY A 36 6.99 -2.23 -20.80
CA GLY A 36 7.04 -2.69 -22.18
C GLY A 36 6.19 -1.88 -23.16
N PHE A 37 5.23 -1.06 -22.68
CA PHE A 37 4.21 -0.39 -23.52
C PHE A 37 4.24 1.14 -23.45
N LEU A 38 4.61 1.74 -22.31
CA LEU A 38 4.86 3.19 -22.22
C LEU A 38 6.36 3.44 -22.41
N THR A 39 6.74 4.05 -23.53
CA THR A 39 8.08 4.62 -23.70
C THR A 39 8.21 5.75 -22.69
N ILE A 40 8.72 5.47 -21.49
CA ILE A 40 9.00 6.52 -20.51
C ILE A 40 10.15 7.35 -21.08
N GLU A 41 9.83 8.48 -21.69
CA GLU A 41 10.80 9.35 -22.35
C GLU A 41 11.64 10.11 -21.32
N ASP A 42 11.07 10.38 -20.14
CA ASP A 42 11.72 11.09 -19.04
C ASP A 42 12.54 10.16 -18.11
N PRO A 43 13.87 10.32 -18.05
CA PRO A 43 14.72 9.52 -17.17
C PRO A 43 14.41 9.70 -15.67
N GLU A 44 13.85 10.82 -15.25
CA GLU A 44 13.50 11.05 -13.85
C GLU A 44 12.33 10.15 -13.43
N THR A 45 11.28 10.08 -14.24
CA THR A 45 10.15 9.17 -14.05
C THR A 45 10.58 7.72 -14.11
N GLY A 46 11.45 7.36 -15.06
CA GLY A 46 11.99 5.99 -15.14
C GLY A 46 12.78 5.56 -13.89
N ARG A 47 13.49 6.49 -13.24
CA ARG A 47 14.18 6.26 -11.96
C ARG A 47 13.24 6.16 -10.78
N LEU A 48 12.21 7.03 -10.73
CA LEU A 48 11.20 6.96 -9.68
C LEU A 48 10.50 5.61 -9.70
N LEU A 49 10.00 5.16 -10.86
CA LEU A 49 9.31 3.87 -10.95
C LEU A 49 10.19 2.69 -10.54
N GLY A 50 11.47 2.70 -10.94
CA GLY A 50 12.41 1.67 -10.51
C GLY A 50 12.66 1.67 -8.99
N ARG A 51 12.47 2.80 -8.32
CA ARG A 51 12.52 2.89 -6.86
C ARG A 51 11.22 2.42 -6.23
N LEU A 52 10.07 2.92 -6.69
CA LEU A 52 8.76 2.58 -6.14
C LEU A 52 8.51 1.09 -6.18
N VAL A 53 8.83 0.43 -7.30
CA VAL A 53 8.59 -1.02 -7.41
C VAL A 53 9.50 -1.81 -6.48
N ARG A 54 10.78 -1.44 -6.39
CA ARG A 54 11.71 -2.09 -5.45
C ARG A 54 11.26 -1.93 -4.00
N ASP A 55 10.79 -0.73 -3.65
CA ASP A 55 10.25 -0.46 -2.32
C ASP A 55 8.96 -1.27 -2.11
N SER A 56 8.09 -1.39 -3.11
CA SER A 56 6.85 -2.18 -3.10
C SER A 56 7.09 -3.68 -2.88
N GLU A 57 8.09 -4.29 -3.53
CA GLU A 57 8.49 -5.69 -3.25
C GLU A 57 8.87 -5.88 -1.76
N THR A 58 9.54 -4.88 -1.19
CA THR A 58 9.88 -4.89 0.24
C THR A 58 8.63 -4.71 1.11
N HIS A 59 7.71 -3.85 0.70
CA HIS A 59 6.44 -3.62 1.39
C HIS A 59 5.56 -4.87 1.37
N GLU A 60 5.46 -5.56 0.25
CA GLU A 60 4.77 -6.84 0.10
C GLU A 60 5.25 -7.85 1.14
N HIS A 61 6.57 -7.98 1.30
CA HIS A 61 7.16 -8.88 2.30
C HIS A 61 6.84 -8.48 3.74
N LEU A 62 6.82 -7.18 4.04
CA LEU A 62 6.42 -6.66 5.35
C LEU A 62 4.93 -6.95 5.61
N VAL A 63 4.06 -6.70 4.62
CA VAL A 63 2.62 -6.98 4.72
C VAL A 63 2.35 -8.47 4.88
N ALA A 64 3.02 -9.34 4.11
CA ALA A 64 2.92 -10.79 4.26
C ALA A 64 3.34 -11.25 5.66
N SER A 65 4.33 -10.59 6.26
CA SER A 65 4.75 -10.86 7.63
C SER A 65 3.72 -10.38 8.66
N LEU A 66 3.14 -9.20 8.48
CA LEU A 66 2.01 -8.71 9.29
C LEU A 66 0.80 -9.64 9.22
N ILE A 67 0.45 -10.15 8.03
CA ILE A 67 -0.64 -11.13 7.86
C ILE A 67 -0.36 -12.38 8.68
N ARG A 68 0.86 -12.94 8.59
CA ARG A 68 1.25 -14.14 9.35
C ARG A 68 1.20 -13.94 10.87
N MET A 69 1.42 -12.72 11.36
CA MET A 69 1.30 -12.41 12.78
C MET A 69 -0.15 -12.45 13.28
N VAL A 70 -1.12 -12.04 12.45
CA VAL A 70 -2.53 -11.90 12.85
C VAL A 70 -3.38 -13.11 12.47
N GLU A 71 -3.09 -13.78 11.36
CA GLU A 71 -3.87 -14.88 10.82
C GLU A 71 -4.18 -16.00 11.84
N PRO A 72 -3.27 -16.42 12.74
CA PRO A 72 -3.57 -17.42 13.77
C PRO A 72 -4.70 -17.01 14.75
N PHE A 73 -4.98 -15.72 14.84
CA PHE A 73 -5.98 -15.13 15.74
C PHE A 73 -7.25 -14.70 15.01
N ALA A 74 -7.30 -14.85 13.68
CA ALA A 74 -8.46 -14.54 12.86
C ALA A 74 -9.36 -15.79 12.72
N PRO A 75 -10.63 -15.73 13.17
CA PRO A 75 -11.54 -16.86 13.01
C PRO A 75 -11.90 -17.04 11.52
N THR A 76 -11.47 -18.17 10.95
CA THR A 76 -11.72 -18.68 9.57
C THR A 76 -10.90 -18.06 8.42
N ARG A 77 -10.47 -18.92 7.48
CA ARG A 77 -9.71 -18.56 6.26
C ARG A 77 -10.45 -17.50 5.44
N LEU A 78 -9.73 -16.45 5.06
CA LEU A 78 -10.25 -15.38 4.23
C LEU A 78 -10.40 -15.83 2.77
N GLU A 79 -11.57 -15.59 2.19
CA GLU A 79 -11.70 -15.29 0.76
C GLU A 79 -11.73 -13.76 0.64
N ALA A 80 -10.57 -13.14 0.42
CA ALA A 80 -10.48 -11.71 0.21
C ALA A 80 -11.00 -11.34 -1.20
N GLN A 81 -12.31 -11.14 -1.33
CA GLN A 81 -12.91 -10.54 -2.52
C GLN A 81 -12.72 -9.02 -2.48
N SER A 82 -11.54 -8.56 -2.87
CA SER A 82 -11.30 -7.14 -3.20
C SER A 82 -11.32 -7.02 -4.71
N ALA A 83 -11.95 -5.97 -5.22
CA ALA A 83 -11.84 -5.60 -6.62
C ALA A 83 -10.37 -5.52 -7.04
N PRO A 84 -10.02 -5.86 -8.30
CA PRO A 84 -8.68 -5.68 -8.80
C PRO A 84 -8.27 -4.20 -8.71
N ILE A 85 -7.05 -3.96 -8.26
CA ILE A 85 -6.44 -2.63 -8.22
C ILE A 85 -5.57 -2.53 -9.47
N VAL A 86 -5.83 -1.53 -10.30
CA VAL A 86 -5.14 -1.34 -11.58
C VAL A 86 -4.54 0.05 -11.58
N ILE A 87 -3.24 0.11 -11.88
CA ILE A 87 -2.48 1.35 -12.05
C ILE A 87 -2.07 1.42 -13.52
N ASP A 88 -2.87 2.12 -14.33
CA ASP A 88 -2.66 2.28 -15.77
C ASP A 88 -2.79 3.75 -16.20
N GLY A 89 -2.51 4.05 -17.46
CA GLY A 89 -2.68 5.39 -18.00
C GLY A 89 -2.33 5.45 -19.48
N ASP A 90 -3.12 6.21 -20.23
CA ASP A 90 -2.93 6.38 -21.68
C ASP A 90 -1.72 7.27 -22.00
N ASP A 91 -1.33 8.13 -21.06
CA ASP A 91 -0.17 9.02 -21.15
C ASP A 91 0.55 9.12 -19.81
N GLU A 92 1.75 9.70 -19.82
CA GLU A 92 2.62 9.77 -18.66
C GLU A 92 2.03 10.59 -17.49
N VAL A 93 1.19 11.59 -17.76
CA VAL A 93 0.54 12.40 -16.72
C VAL A 93 -0.59 11.62 -16.08
N GLN A 94 -1.43 10.96 -16.87
CA GLN A 94 -2.49 10.08 -16.37
C GLN A 94 -1.92 8.93 -15.57
N PHE A 95 -0.86 8.30 -16.08
CA PHE A 95 -0.17 7.23 -15.38
C PHE A 95 0.38 7.69 -14.03
N LEU A 96 1.05 8.84 -13.97
CA LEU A 96 1.52 9.40 -12.69
C LEU A 96 0.36 9.76 -11.73
N GLN A 97 -0.80 10.18 -12.26
CA GLN A 97 -1.99 10.42 -11.43
C GLN A 97 -2.50 9.11 -10.83
N LYS A 98 -2.58 8.03 -11.61
CA LYS A 98 -2.97 6.71 -11.12
C LYS A 98 -1.98 6.13 -10.13
N LEU A 99 -0.69 6.35 -10.37
CA LEU A 99 0.36 6.01 -9.43
C LEU A 99 0.13 6.74 -8.10
N LEU A 100 -0.11 8.05 -8.11
CA LEU A 100 -0.40 8.82 -6.91
C LEU A 100 -1.67 8.34 -6.19
N GLU A 101 -2.73 8.00 -6.94
CA GLU A 101 -3.96 7.41 -6.36
C GLU A 101 -3.68 6.10 -5.64
N GLY A 102 -2.81 5.24 -6.19
CA GLY A 102 -2.35 4.01 -5.55
C GLY A 102 -1.59 4.29 -4.24
N GLU A 103 -0.66 5.25 -4.28
CA GLU A 103 0.18 5.63 -3.14
C GLU A 103 -0.67 6.27 -2.01
N ASP A 104 -1.65 7.09 -2.37
CA ASP A 104 -2.63 7.64 -1.45
C ASP A 104 -3.46 6.53 -0.79
N LEU A 105 -3.84 5.50 -1.55
CA LEU A 105 -4.61 4.36 -1.05
C LEU A 105 -3.77 3.49 -0.11
N ALA A 106 -2.53 3.15 -0.47
CA ALA A 106 -1.60 2.41 0.39
C ALA A 106 -1.36 3.16 1.71
N TYR A 107 -1.03 4.44 1.63
CA TYR A 107 -0.87 5.31 2.80
C TYR A 107 -2.10 5.31 3.70
N TYR A 108 -3.29 5.46 3.11
CA TYR A 108 -4.54 5.47 3.85
C TYR A 108 -4.80 4.13 4.56
N VAL A 109 -4.57 3.01 3.87
CA VAL A 109 -4.75 1.67 4.45
C VAL A 109 -3.77 1.45 5.60
N TYR A 110 -2.47 1.70 5.42
CA TYR A 110 -1.48 1.51 6.49
C TYR A 110 -1.73 2.40 7.70
N SER A 111 -2.09 3.67 7.46
CA SER A 111 -2.40 4.61 8.55
C SER A 111 -3.64 4.16 9.32
N SER A 112 -4.68 3.71 8.61
CA SER A 112 -5.91 3.19 9.24
C SER A 112 -5.63 1.94 10.08
N ILE A 113 -4.78 1.04 9.60
CA ILE A 113 -4.35 -0.14 10.36
C ILE A 113 -3.58 0.27 11.62
N LEU A 114 -2.60 1.17 11.47
CA LEU A 114 -1.79 1.65 12.58
C LEU A 114 -2.63 2.32 13.68
N ASP A 115 -3.58 3.17 13.28
CA ASP A 115 -4.51 3.83 14.20
C ASP A 115 -5.41 2.82 14.91
N ALA A 116 -5.91 1.81 14.19
CA ALA A 116 -6.75 0.77 14.78
C ALA A 116 -6.01 -0.09 15.83
N LEU A 117 -4.69 -0.30 15.68
CA LEU A 117 -3.88 -1.04 16.65
C LEU A 117 -3.80 -0.36 18.03
N VAL A 118 -4.15 0.93 18.14
CA VAL A 118 -4.26 1.62 19.43
C VAL A 118 -5.48 1.13 20.22
N HIS A 119 -6.53 0.71 19.53
CA HIS A 119 -7.82 0.36 20.11
C HIS A 119 -8.12 -1.13 20.12
N LEU A 120 -7.40 -1.93 19.33
CA LEU A 120 -7.49 -3.38 19.34
C LEU A 120 -6.90 -3.97 20.63
N ASP A 121 -7.58 -4.97 21.19
CA ASP A 121 -7.00 -5.78 22.27
C ASP A 121 -5.73 -6.48 21.77
N HIS A 122 -4.61 -6.29 22.48
CA HIS A 122 -3.33 -6.91 22.14
C HIS A 122 -3.41 -8.44 22.05
N GLN A 123 -4.34 -9.10 22.75
CA GLN A 123 -4.56 -10.54 22.63
C GLN A 123 -5.01 -10.95 21.22
N SER A 124 -5.67 -10.04 20.49
CA SER A 124 -6.11 -10.25 19.11
C SER A 124 -4.96 -10.33 18.11
N VAL A 125 -3.74 -9.98 18.51
CA VAL A 125 -2.54 -10.02 17.68
C VAL A 125 -1.42 -10.84 18.32
N GLY A 126 -1.72 -11.67 19.32
CA GLY A 126 -0.74 -12.53 19.99
C GLY A 126 0.05 -11.87 21.11
N GLY A 127 -0.43 -10.76 21.65
CA GLY A 127 0.11 -10.09 22.82
C GLY A 127 0.88 -8.79 22.52
N GLU A 128 1.41 -8.18 23.57
CA GLU A 128 2.03 -6.85 23.52
C GLU A 128 3.31 -6.80 22.67
N HIS A 129 4.08 -7.89 22.66
CA HIS A 129 5.28 -8.00 21.83
C HIS A 129 4.94 -7.88 20.34
N ASN A 130 4.00 -8.70 19.87
CA ASN A 130 3.54 -8.66 18.49
C ASN A 130 2.88 -7.32 18.15
N ALA A 131 2.04 -6.77 19.04
CA ALA A 131 1.45 -5.45 18.82
C ALA A 131 2.51 -4.35 18.62
N THR A 132 3.61 -4.41 19.38
CA THR A 132 4.72 -3.46 19.27
C THR A 132 5.49 -3.63 17.97
N GLU A 133 5.78 -4.87 17.58
CA GLU A 133 6.44 -5.15 16.30
C GLU A 133 5.58 -4.74 15.10
N MET A 134 4.27 -5.03 15.14
CA MET A 134 3.34 -4.59 14.11
C MET A 134 3.31 -3.08 13.97
N ARG A 135 3.23 -2.34 15.09
CA ARG A 135 3.27 -0.87 15.09
C ARG A 135 4.56 -0.33 14.47
N ARG A 136 5.71 -0.96 14.76
CA ARG A 136 7.00 -0.60 14.15
C ARG A 136 6.96 -0.78 12.63
N MET A 137 6.57 -1.97 12.16
CA MET A 137 6.53 -2.30 10.73
C MET A 137 5.53 -1.42 9.96
N LEU A 138 4.35 -1.17 10.51
CA LEU A 138 3.36 -0.27 9.92
C LEU A 138 3.85 1.18 9.91
N GLY A 139 4.57 1.63 10.95
CA GLY A 139 5.20 2.94 10.96
C GLY A 139 6.25 3.11 9.85
N GLU A 140 7.01 2.05 9.55
CA GLU A 140 7.96 2.02 8.43
C GLU A 140 7.23 2.15 7.08
N LEU A 141 6.15 1.39 6.87
CA LEU A 141 5.31 1.44 5.68
C LEU A 141 4.68 2.84 5.50
N VAL A 142 3.99 3.38 6.51
CA VAL A 142 3.39 4.73 6.46
C VAL A 142 4.42 5.81 6.11
N SER A 143 5.63 5.70 6.67
CA SER A 143 6.73 6.63 6.38
C SER A 143 7.24 6.49 4.95
N ALA A 144 7.28 5.27 4.40
CA ALA A 144 7.64 5.02 3.01
C ALA A 144 6.62 5.59 2.03
N GLU A 145 5.34 5.22 2.18
CA GLU A 145 4.25 5.72 1.33
C GLU A 145 4.19 7.25 1.32
N ARG A 146 4.39 7.89 2.48
CA ARG A 146 4.44 9.36 2.54
C ARG A 146 5.53 9.94 1.61
N ARG A 147 6.73 9.36 1.62
CA ARG A 147 7.82 9.82 0.76
C ARG A 147 7.52 9.56 -0.72
N HIS A 148 6.92 8.41 -1.03
CA HIS A 148 6.55 8.05 -2.39
C HIS A 148 5.52 9.03 -2.96
N ARG A 149 4.44 9.32 -2.21
CA ARG A 149 3.45 10.36 -2.54
C ARG A 149 4.09 11.72 -2.81
N GLU A 150 5.00 12.15 -1.94
CA GLU A 150 5.73 13.41 -2.11
C GLU A 150 6.56 13.42 -3.41
N LEU A 151 7.21 12.31 -3.76
CA LEU A 151 7.98 12.18 -5.00
C LEU A 151 7.09 12.20 -6.25
N VAL A 152 6.01 11.40 -6.27
CA VAL A 152 5.07 11.35 -7.40
C VAL A 152 4.39 12.70 -7.59
N SER A 153 3.92 13.33 -6.51
CA SER A 153 3.28 14.64 -6.55
C SER A 153 4.20 15.73 -7.08
N ARG A 154 5.50 15.68 -6.77
CA ARG A 154 6.49 16.63 -7.30
C ARG A 154 6.62 16.50 -8.82
N LEU A 155 6.74 15.27 -9.34
CA LEU A 155 6.83 15.04 -10.78
C LEU A 155 5.55 15.45 -11.51
N LEU A 156 4.38 15.14 -10.95
CA LEU A 156 3.10 15.61 -11.48
C LEU A 156 3.02 17.13 -11.55
N SER A 157 3.47 17.82 -10.51
CA SER A 157 3.43 19.28 -10.45
C SER A 157 4.36 19.93 -11.48
N ALA A 158 5.51 19.31 -11.77
CA ALA A 158 6.44 19.79 -12.79
C ALA A 158 5.89 19.68 -14.23
N ARG A 159 4.79 18.95 -14.43
CA ARG A 159 4.21 18.61 -15.74
C ARG A 159 2.86 19.24 -16.03
N ARG A 160 2.27 19.92 -15.04
CA ARG A 160 1.04 20.69 -15.27
C ARG A 160 1.41 22.00 -15.98
N PRO A 161 0.82 22.30 -17.16
CA PRO A 161 1.02 23.60 -17.79
C PRO A 161 0.48 24.69 -16.87
N SER A 162 1.25 25.78 -16.76
CA SER A 162 0.90 26.99 -15.99
C SER A 162 -0.25 27.76 -16.63
#